data_AF-A0A8H3S6G2-F1
#
_entry.id   AF-A0A8H3S6G2-F1
#
_cell.length_a   1.000
_cell.length_b   1.000
_cell.length_c   1.000
_cell.angle_alpha   90.00
_cell.angle_beta   90.00
_cell.angle_gamma   90.00
#
_symmetry.space_group_name_H-M   'P 1'
#
loop_
_entity.id
_entity.type
_entity.pdbx_description
1 polymer ?
#
loop_
_entity_poly.entity_id
_entity_poly.type
_entity_poly.pdbx_seq_one_letter_code
_entity_poly.pdbx_strand_id
1 'polypeptide(L)'
;MIARKGTLYKESQGWTNWCQFRVARKVRESDEITSFYLRPVDGKPLPSYKPGQYISVRVDVLRLKYPQARQNSLSDAPRSDYYRIGVKESGLNPWAPCAKRNPGYVSNVLHDVTKATTEAAHPIVLRSAGVGVTPLISILNTITNSPSNQRRVHFIHGSRSSQARAFKYHVQALEEKLPTMQVTLFTSTPSDQDQPGVDYHRRGRGDLQ
;
A
#
# COMPACT_ATOMS: atom_id res chain seq x y z
N MET A 1 22.14 19.37 3.69
CA MET A 1 20.82 18.83 4.08
C MET A 1 19.69 19.86 4.02
N ILE A 2 19.88 21.11 4.46
CA ILE A 2 18.85 22.18 4.46
C ILE A 2 18.41 22.60 3.04
N ALA A 3 19.34 22.74 2.10
CA ALA A 3 19.02 23.13 0.71
C ALA A 3 18.09 22.12 0.00
N ARG A 4 18.34 20.81 0.16
CA ARG A 4 17.51 19.73 -0.41
C ARG A 4 16.10 19.71 0.17
N LYS A 5 15.95 20.08 1.45
CA LYS A 5 14.64 20.23 2.11
C LYS A 5 13.88 21.44 1.55
N GLY A 6 14.58 22.55 1.30
CA GLY A 6 14.02 23.73 0.63
C GLY A 6 13.51 23.43 -0.77
N THR A 7 14.24 22.62 -1.56
CA THR A 7 13.79 22.17 -2.88
C THR A 7 12.53 21.33 -2.79
N LEU A 8 12.45 20.37 -1.86
CA LEU A 8 11.25 19.54 -1.66
C LEU A 8 10.00 20.36 -1.29
N TYR A 9 10.14 21.44 -0.53
CA TYR A 9 9.02 22.34 -0.22
C TYR A 9 8.60 23.22 -1.39
N LYS A 10 9.52 23.59 -2.27
CA LYS A 10 9.22 24.33 -3.50
C LYS A 10 8.57 23.43 -4.55
N GLU A 11 8.96 22.16 -4.60
CA GLU A 11 8.39 21.14 -5.46
C GLU A 11 7.05 20.59 -4.92
N SER A 12 6.78 20.73 -3.62
CA SER A 12 5.51 20.32 -3.03
C SER A 12 4.39 21.24 -3.50
N GLN A 13 3.69 20.82 -4.54
CA GLN A 13 2.34 21.33 -4.80
C GLN A 13 1.45 20.84 -3.65
N GLY A 14 0.67 21.71 -3.01
CA GLY A 14 -0.18 21.35 -1.86
C GLY A 14 0.09 22.20 -0.62
N TRP A 15 0.55 21.58 0.46
CA TRP A 15 0.73 22.22 1.77
C TRP A 15 2.14 21.99 2.34
N THR A 16 2.60 22.92 3.17
CA THR A 16 3.92 22.86 3.83
C THR A 16 3.85 22.41 5.30
N ASN A 17 2.66 22.43 5.89
CA ASN A 17 2.37 22.04 7.28
C ASN A 17 1.31 20.93 7.33
N TRP A 18 0.98 20.40 8.51
CA TRP A 18 -0.05 19.36 8.63
C TRP A 18 -1.40 19.79 8.05
N CYS A 19 -1.94 18.98 7.13
CA CYS A 19 -3.30 19.14 6.61
C CYS A 19 -4.26 18.19 7.35
N GLN A 20 -5.47 18.67 7.62
CA GLN A 20 -6.49 17.86 8.29
C GLN A 20 -7.25 17.00 7.28
N PHE A 21 -7.38 15.72 7.62
CA PHE A 21 -8.11 14.74 6.83
C PHE A 21 -9.20 14.09 7.67
N ARG A 22 -10.31 13.76 7.01
CA ARG A 22 -11.34 12.86 7.55
C ARG A 22 -11.25 11.50 6.87
N VAL A 23 -11.55 10.45 7.62
CA VAL A 23 -11.72 9.11 7.06
C VAL A 23 -13.10 9.04 6.41
N ALA A 24 -13.15 9.13 5.09
CA ALA A 24 -14.39 9.09 4.31
C ALA A 24 -14.91 7.66 4.13
N ARG A 25 -14.03 6.67 4.13
CA ARG A 25 -14.38 5.25 3.99
C ARG A 25 -13.32 4.35 4.62
N LYS A 26 -13.76 3.21 5.16
CA LYS A 26 -12.90 2.10 5.61
C LYS A 26 -13.30 0.83 4.86
N VAL A 27 -12.32 0.05 4.42
CA VAL A 27 -12.54 -1.22 3.73
C VAL A 27 -11.62 -2.26 4.33
N ARG A 28 -12.18 -3.38 4.79
CA ARG A 28 -11.37 -4.52 5.24
C ARG A 28 -10.86 -5.25 3.99
N GLU A 29 -9.56 -5.18 3.74
CA GLU A 29 -8.92 -5.80 2.57
C GLU A 29 -8.51 -7.24 2.87
N SER A 30 -8.22 -7.56 4.14
CA SER A 30 -7.91 -8.90 4.62
C SER A 30 -8.17 -9.02 6.12
N ASP A 31 -7.86 -10.17 6.72
CA ASP A 31 -7.94 -10.34 8.16
C ASP A 31 -7.03 -9.41 8.96
N GLU A 32 -5.94 -8.95 8.33
CA GLU A 32 -4.91 -8.17 9.01
C GLU A 32 -4.79 -6.74 8.45
N ILE A 33 -5.41 -6.42 7.31
CA ILE A 33 -5.20 -5.14 6.62
C ILE A 33 -6.53 -4.44 6.34
N THR A 34 -6.60 -3.17 6.73
CA THR A 34 -7.73 -2.28 6.46
C THR A 34 -7.27 -1.08 5.65
N SER A 35 -7.99 -0.78 4.56
CA SER A 35 -7.80 0.42 3.76
C SER A 35 -8.61 1.60 4.29
N PHE A 36 -7.96 2.76 4.37
CA PHE A 36 -8.57 4.02 4.79
C PHE A 36 -8.54 5.01 3.64
N TYR A 37 -9.70 5.58 3.33
CA TYR A 37 -9.87 6.61 2.30
C TYR A 37 -9.92 7.96 3.00
N LEU A 38 -8.91 8.77 2.77
CA LEU A 38 -8.66 10.04 3.43
C LEU A 38 -9.05 11.18 2.50
N ARG A 39 -10.00 12.02 2.92
CA ARG A 39 -10.37 13.25 2.20
C ARG A 39 -9.95 14.48 2.99
N PRO A 40 -9.44 15.52 2.33
CA PRO A 40 -9.06 16.74 3.03
C PRO A 40 -10.32 17.42 3.57
N VAL A 41 -10.23 17.96 4.78
CA VAL A 41 -11.37 18.62 5.44
C VAL A 41 -11.70 19.96 4.77
N ASP A 42 -10.68 20.64 4.25
CA ASP A 42 -10.82 21.92 3.55
C ASP A 42 -11.41 21.79 2.13
N GLY A 43 -11.64 20.56 1.66
CA GLY A 43 -12.21 20.28 0.34
C GLY A 43 -11.31 20.63 -0.84
N LYS A 44 -10.06 21.03 -0.61
CA LYS A 44 -9.13 21.38 -1.70
C LYS A 44 -8.68 20.14 -2.47
N PRO A 45 -8.37 20.27 -3.77
CA PRO A 45 -7.81 19.16 -4.54
C PRO A 45 -6.47 18.73 -3.95
N LEU A 46 -6.28 17.42 -3.84
CA LEU A 46 -5.05 16.82 -3.36
C LEU A 46 -3.95 16.91 -4.42
N PRO A 47 -2.71 17.18 -4.01
CA PRO A 47 -1.60 17.16 -4.93
C PRO A 47 -1.34 15.73 -5.43
N SER A 48 -0.91 15.66 -6.68
CA SER A 48 -0.49 14.42 -7.31
C SER A 48 0.78 13.88 -6.64
N TYR A 49 1.04 12.59 -6.83
CA TYR A 49 2.18 11.89 -6.27
C TYR A 49 2.70 10.86 -7.28
N LYS A 50 3.94 10.41 -7.10
CA LYS A 50 4.51 9.30 -7.84
C LYS A 50 4.07 7.98 -7.20
N PRO A 51 3.61 6.99 -7.98
CA PRO A 51 3.18 5.71 -7.43
C PRO A 51 4.30 5.04 -6.62
N GLY A 52 3.95 4.48 -5.47
CA GLY A 52 4.90 3.94 -4.50
C GLY A 52 5.43 4.95 -3.47
N GLN A 53 5.06 6.24 -3.57
CA GLN A 53 5.31 7.21 -2.50
C GLN A 53 4.44 6.94 -1.24
N TYR A 54 4.80 7.60 -0.15
CA TYR A 54 4.13 7.48 1.15
C TYR A 54 3.78 8.85 1.72
N ILE A 55 2.83 8.86 2.67
CA ILE A 55 2.48 10.03 3.47
C ILE A 55 2.76 9.76 4.95
N SER A 56 3.01 10.82 5.71
CA SER A 56 3.03 10.76 7.17
C SER A 56 1.64 11.02 7.72
N VAL A 57 1.08 10.05 8.43
CA VAL A 57 -0.20 10.20 9.14
C VAL A 57 0.09 10.42 10.61
N ARG A 58 -0.47 11.49 11.17
CA ARG A 58 -0.31 11.86 12.57
C ARG A 58 -1.64 11.72 13.30
N VAL A 59 -1.64 11.02 14.42
CA VAL A 59 -2.79 10.82 15.29
C VAL A 59 -2.43 11.14 16.73
N ASP A 60 -3.38 11.70 17.48
CA ASP A 60 -3.20 11.91 18.90
C ASP A 60 -3.37 10.60 19.66
N VAL A 61 -2.37 10.24 20.46
CA VAL A 61 -2.38 9.02 21.27
C VAL A 61 -2.60 9.42 22.71
N LEU A 62 -3.86 9.39 23.17
CA LEU A 62 -4.28 9.87 24.50
C LEU A 62 -3.41 9.31 25.64
N ARG A 63 -3.08 8.02 25.59
CA ARG A 63 -2.23 7.37 26.61
C ARG A 63 -0.79 7.92 26.66
N LEU A 64 -0.26 8.35 25.52
CA LEU A 64 1.09 8.92 25.44
C LEU A 64 1.09 10.43 25.65
N LYS A 65 -0.07 11.10 25.63
CA LYS A 65 -0.23 12.57 25.72
C LYS A 65 0.56 13.34 24.63
N TYR A 66 0.95 12.67 23.55
CA TYR A 66 1.67 13.27 22.42
C TYR A 66 1.14 12.72 21.09
N PRO A 67 1.18 13.54 20.02
CA PRO A 67 0.87 13.05 18.68
C PRO A 67 1.94 12.07 18.20
N GLN A 68 1.51 11.04 17.48
CA GLN A 68 2.40 10.05 16.87
C GLN A 68 2.21 10.04 15.36
N ALA A 69 3.33 10.21 14.64
CA ALA A 69 3.36 10.13 13.19
C ALA A 69 3.89 8.77 12.73
N ARG A 70 3.31 8.21 11.67
CA ARG A 70 3.80 7.00 10.98
C ARG A 70 3.70 7.17 9.47
N GLN A 71 4.65 6.59 8.76
CA GLN A 71 4.67 6.58 7.30
C GLN A 71 3.79 5.46 6.77
N ASN A 72 2.95 5.77 5.79
CA ASN A 72 2.07 4.81 5.12
C ASN A 72 2.15 5.04 3.62
N SER A 73 2.45 3.97 2.86
CA SER A 73 2.41 4.03 1.40
C SER A 73 1.01 4.38 0.91
N LEU A 74 0.96 5.26 -0.09
CA LEU A 74 -0.25 5.45 -0.86
C LEU A 74 -0.51 4.18 -1.66
N SER A 75 -1.76 3.72 -1.65
CA SER A 75 -2.17 2.39 -2.12
C SER A 75 -3.17 2.45 -3.27
N ASP A 76 -3.25 3.58 -3.97
CA ASP A 76 -4.09 3.77 -5.15
C ASP A 76 -3.34 4.59 -6.20
N ALA A 77 -3.91 4.79 -7.38
CA ALA A 77 -3.37 5.72 -8.36
C ALA A 77 -3.51 7.18 -7.88
N PRO A 78 -2.64 8.09 -8.36
CA PRO A 78 -2.77 9.52 -8.09
C PRO A 78 -4.13 10.05 -8.52
N ARG A 79 -4.78 10.78 -7.60
CA ARG A 79 -6.10 11.38 -7.78
C ARG A 79 -6.25 12.58 -6.85
N SER A 80 -7.16 13.48 -7.21
CA SER A 80 -7.32 14.78 -6.53
C SER A 80 -8.34 14.78 -5.40
N ASP A 81 -9.18 13.75 -5.24
CA ASP A 81 -10.29 13.76 -4.28
C ASP A 81 -10.05 12.93 -3.01
N TYR A 82 -9.17 11.92 -3.04
CA TYR A 82 -8.78 11.18 -1.82
C TYR A 82 -7.37 10.56 -1.91
N TYR A 83 -6.79 10.29 -0.75
CA TYR A 83 -5.68 9.36 -0.59
C TYR A 83 -6.16 8.04 0.01
N ARG A 84 -5.58 6.91 -0.45
CA ARG A 84 -5.85 5.58 0.14
C ARG A 84 -4.58 5.04 0.77
N ILE A 85 -4.67 4.61 2.02
CA ILE A 85 -3.58 3.88 2.71
C ILE A 85 -4.09 2.51 3.15
N GLY A 86 -3.24 1.49 3.12
CA GLY A 86 -3.52 0.18 3.71
C GLY A 86 -2.72 0.02 5.00
N VAL A 87 -3.41 -0.18 6.12
CA VAL A 87 -2.77 -0.29 7.44
C VAL A 87 -2.95 -1.71 7.95
N LYS A 88 -1.84 -2.34 8.31
CA LYS A 88 -1.85 -3.64 8.98
C LYS A 88 -2.15 -3.46 10.46
N GLU A 89 -3.13 -4.18 10.97
CA GLU A 89 -3.40 -4.28 12.40
C GLU A 89 -2.34 -5.17 13.07
N SER A 90 -1.81 -4.72 14.21
CA SER A 90 -0.81 -5.49 14.97
C SER A 90 -1.42 -6.63 15.79
N GLY A 91 -2.74 -6.82 15.74
CA GLY A 91 -3.48 -7.78 16.59
C GLY A 91 -3.52 -7.40 18.07
N LEU A 92 -3.01 -6.20 18.43
CA LEU A 92 -3.00 -5.69 19.79
C LEU A 92 -4.19 -4.74 19.98
N ASN A 93 -5.00 -4.98 21.01
CA ASN A 93 -6.01 -4.02 21.44
C ASN A 93 -5.30 -2.81 22.09
N PRO A 94 -5.33 -1.62 21.48
CA PRO A 94 -4.64 -0.44 22.02
C PRO A 94 -5.23 0.04 23.35
N TRP A 95 -6.47 -0.37 23.67
CA TRP A 95 -7.16 -0.06 24.93
C TRP A 95 -6.93 -1.10 26.02
N ALA A 96 -6.22 -2.21 25.74
CA ALA A 96 -5.88 -3.18 26.78
C ALA A 96 -4.86 -2.58 27.78
N PRO A 97 -5.08 -2.74 29.10
CA PRO A 97 -4.17 -2.21 30.13
C PRO A 97 -2.71 -2.65 29.93
N CYS A 98 -2.52 -3.89 29.44
CA CYS A 98 -1.23 -4.55 29.24
C CYS A 98 -0.73 -4.54 27.78
N ALA A 99 -1.28 -3.71 26.89
CA ALA A 99 -0.81 -3.66 25.49
C ALA A 99 0.71 -3.36 25.45
N LYS A 100 1.51 -4.35 25.05
CA LYS A 100 2.97 -4.22 24.91
C LYS A 100 3.29 -3.09 23.94
N ARG A 101 4.31 -2.29 24.28
CA ARG A 101 4.85 -1.18 23.47
C ARG A 101 5.07 -1.66 22.02
N ASN A 102 4.31 -1.11 21.08
CA ASN A 102 4.25 -1.55 19.67
C ASN A 102 5.65 -1.66 19.04
N PRO A 103 6.05 -2.82 18.49
CA PRO A 103 7.26 -2.95 17.68
C PRO A 103 7.02 -2.40 16.27
N GLY A 104 7.38 -1.13 16.06
CA GLY A 104 7.44 -0.50 14.73
C GLY A 104 8.83 -0.59 14.07
N TYR A 105 9.68 -1.53 14.51
CA TYR A 105 11.10 -1.58 14.14
C TYR A 105 11.33 -1.81 12.63
N VAL A 106 10.39 -2.50 11.97
CA VAL A 106 10.49 -2.86 10.54
C VAL A 106 10.22 -1.67 9.61
N SER A 107 9.44 -0.67 10.03
CA SER A 107 9.18 0.53 9.21
C SER A 107 10.45 1.33 8.93
N ASN A 108 11.49 1.21 9.75
CA ASN A 108 12.77 1.91 9.56
C ASN A 108 13.72 1.17 8.60
N VAL A 109 13.51 -0.13 8.32
CA VAL A 109 14.34 -0.91 7.39
C VAL A 109 13.90 -0.70 5.93
N LEU A 110 12.65 -0.28 5.71
CA LEU A 110 12.08 -0.01 4.39
C LEU A 110 12.56 1.31 3.73
N HIS A 111 13.48 2.05 4.38
CA HIS A 111 14.06 3.26 3.81
C HIS A 111 14.98 3.01 2.59
N ASP A 112 15.36 1.76 2.30
CA ASP A 112 16.29 1.41 1.21
C ASP A 112 15.63 1.05 -0.13
N VAL A 113 14.31 0.87 -0.20
CA VAL A 113 13.63 0.53 -1.46
C VAL A 113 12.98 1.79 -2.04
N THR A 114 13.79 2.67 -2.62
CA THR A 114 13.29 3.90 -3.27
C THR A 114 13.36 3.84 -4.80
N LYS A 115 12.25 4.28 -5.41
CA LYS A 115 12.01 4.60 -6.82
C LYS A 115 11.71 3.43 -7.78
N ALA A 116 10.44 3.10 -7.91
CA ALA A 116 9.89 2.63 -9.19
C ALA A 116 9.42 3.85 -10.00
N THR A 117 10.29 4.42 -10.83
CA THR A 117 9.87 5.36 -11.89
C THR A 117 9.32 4.55 -13.06
N THR A 118 8.06 4.75 -13.43
CA THR A 118 7.36 3.92 -14.42
C THR A 118 7.46 4.43 -15.87
N GLU A 119 8.39 5.34 -16.17
CA GLU A 119 8.46 6.04 -17.47
C GLU A 119 8.91 5.17 -18.66
N ALA A 120 9.30 3.90 -18.48
CA ALA A 120 9.89 3.09 -19.57
C ALA A 120 8.99 1.93 -20.04
N ALA A 121 8.71 1.83 -21.36
CA ALA A 121 7.80 0.84 -22.00
C ALA A 121 8.13 -0.66 -21.79
N HIS A 122 9.14 -0.99 -20.99
CA HIS A 122 9.58 -2.36 -20.73
C HIS A 122 8.61 -3.12 -19.82
N PRO A 123 8.57 -4.47 -19.89
CA PRO A 123 7.84 -5.30 -18.93
C PRO A 123 8.20 -4.95 -17.48
N ILE A 124 7.22 -5.00 -16.59
CA ILE A 124 7.42 -4.76 -15.16
C ILE A 124 7.07 -6.01 -14.36
N VAL A 125 7.94 -6.36 -13.41
CA VAL A 125 7.66 -7.36 -12.38
C VAL A 125 7.46 -6.63 -11.05
N LEU A 126 6.28 -6.79 -10.45
CA LEU A 126 5.89 -6.22 -9.16
C LEU A 126 5.90 -7.32 -8.10
N ARG A 127 6.91 -7.35 -7.22
CA ARG A 127 7.05 -8.39 -6.19
C ARG A 127 6.87 -7.83 -4.77
N SER A 128 5.95 -8.41 -4.00
CA SER A 128 5.72 -8.02 -2.59
C SER A 128 5.40 -9.21 -1.69
N ALA A 129 5.45 -8.98 -0.37
CA ALA A 129 4.88 -9.86 0.64
C ALA A 129 4.12 -9.07 1.71
N GLY A 130 3.00 -9.61 2.18
CA GLY A 130 2.16 -9.01 3.22
C GLY A 130 1.75 -7.55 2.93
N VAL A 131 1.87 -6.66 3.92
CA VAL A 131 1.45 -5.25 3.77
C VAL A 131 2.27 -4.46 2.73
N GLY A 132 3.44 -4.97 2.32
CA GLY A 132 4.25 -4.40 1.25
C GLY A 132 3.57 -4.40 -0.13
N VAL A 133 2.40 -5.03 -0.25
CA VAL A 133 1.54 -4.94 -1.43
C VAL A 133 1.00 -3.53 -1.68
N THR A 134 0.85 -2.71 -0.63
CA THR A 134 0.23 -1.38 -0.69
C THR A 134 0.87 -0.44 -1.73
N PRO A 135 2.19 -0.18 -1.75
CA PRO A 135 2.79 0.63 -2.82
C PRO A 135 2.67 -0.02 -4.20
N LEU A 136 2.64 -1.35 -4.29
CA LEU A 136 2.49 -2.04 -5.58
C LEU A 136 1.10 -1.90 -6.15
N ILE A 137 0.04 -1.82 -5.31
CA ILE A 137 -1.30 -1.49 -5.78
C ILE A 137 -1.35 -0.07 -6.34
N SER A 138 -0.62 0.87 -5.74
CA SER A 138 -0.51 2.23 -6.29
C SER A 138 0.14 2.23 -7.67
N ILE A 139 1.26 1.53 -7.81
CA ILE A 139 1.96 1.37 -9.10
C ILE A 139 1.05 0.68 -10.11
N LEU A 140 0.44 -0.45 -9.72
CA LEU A 140 -0.45 -1.25 -10.54
C LEU A 140 -1.63 -0.41 -11.05
N ASN A 141 -2.37 0.27 -10.17
CA ASN A 141 -3.50 1.10 -10.58
C ASN A 141 -3.07 2.22 -11.54
N THR A 142 -1.87 2.77 -11.35
CA THR A 142 -1.37 3.84 -12.22
C THR A 142 -1.03 3.33 -13.61
N ILE A 143 -0.40 2.15 -13.71
CA ILE A 143 -0.09 1.58 -15.02
C ILE A 143 -1.35 1.07 -15.72
N THR A 144 -2.34 0.56 -15.00
CA THR A 144 -3.56 -0.01 -15.59
C THR A 144 -4.64 1.03 -15.93
N ASN A 145 -4.59 2.23 -15.34
CA ASN A 145 -5.56 3.29 -15.63
C ASN A 145 -5.34 3.99 -16.98
N SER A 146 -4.20 3.74 -17.65
CA SER A 146 -3.89 4.33 -18.96
C SER A 146 -4.31 3.37 -20.08
N PRO A 147 -5.36 3.68 -20.89
CA PRO A 147 -5.87 2.77 -21.92
C PRO A 147 -4.85 2.42 -23.01
N SER A 148 -3.86 3.30 -23.24
CA SER A 148 -2.79 3.09 -24.21
C SER A 148 -1.64 2.22 -23.69
N ASN A 149 -1.66 1.82 -22.41
CA ASN A 149 -0.56 1.08 -21.81
C ASN A 149 -0.68 -0.42 -22.08
N GLN A 150 0.07 -0.90 -23.08
CA GLN A 150 0.17 -2.32 -23.44
C GLN A 150 1.32 -3.06 -22.73
N ARG A 151 1.87 -2.45 -21.67
CA ARG A 151 3.02 -3.03 -20.96
C ARG A 151 2.64 -4.37 -20.33
N ARG A 152 3.54 -5.35 -20.46
CA ARG A 152 3.43 -6.63 -19.75
C ARG A 152 3.71 -6.43 -18.26
N VAL A 153 2.83 -6.95 -17.41
CA VAL A 153 2.92 -6.82 -15.95
C VAL A 153 2.89 -8.20 -15.32
N HIS A 154 3.90 -8.54 -14.53
CA HIS A 154 3.88 -9.74 -13.70
C HIS A 154 3.77 -9.34 -12.24
N PHE A 155 2.60 -9.59 -11.64
CA PHE A 155 2.33 -9.29 -10.24
C PHE A 155 2.56 -10.53 -9.39
N ILE A 156 3.56 -10.45 -8.50
CA ILE A 156 3.99 -11.55 -7.64
C ILE A 156 3.76 -11.16 -6.19
N HIS A 157 2.89 -11.87 -5.48
CA HIS A 157 2.55 -11.52 -4.11
C HIS A 157 2.52 -12.72 -3.18
N GLY A 158 3.23 -12.60 -2.06
CA GLY A 158 3.23 -13.58 -0.98
C GLY A 158 2.36 -13.17 0.22
N SER A 159 1.51 -14.07 0.69
CA SER A 159 0.77 -13.93 1.94
C SER A 159 0.97 -15.15 2.85
N ARG A 160 0.68 -15.00 4.15
CA ARG A 160 0.75 -16.11 5.10
C ARG A 160 -0.34 -17.13 4.80
N SER A 161 -1.58 -16.69 4.73
CA SER A 161 -2.75 -17.45 4.29
C SER A 161 -3.50 -16.67 3.20
N SER A 162 -4.52 -17.26 2.59
CA SER A 162 -5.40 -16.54 1.66
C SER A 162 -6.21 -15.45 2.35
N GLN A 163 -6.64 -15.68 3.60
CA GLN A 163 -7.41 -14.71 4.38
C GLN A 163 -6.57 -13.48 4.79
N ALA A 164 -5.25 -13.64 4.92
CA ALA A 164 -4.34 -12.53 5.19
C ALA A 164 -4.01 -11.71 3.92
N ARG A 165 -4.42 -12.16 2.73
CA ARG A 165 -4.07 -11.53 1.45
C ARG A 165 -4.95 -10.32 1.17
N ALA A 166 -4.37 -9.13 1.31
CA ALA A 166 -5.06 -7.88 0.96
C ALA A 166 -5.21 -7.71 -0.55
N PHE A 167 -6.27 -7.02 -0.96
CA PHE A 167 -6.54 -6.63 -2.35
C PHE A 167 -6.77 -7.80 -3.33
N LYS A 168 -7.13 -9.02 -2.84
CA LYS A 168 -7.37 -10.21 -3.68
C LYS A 168 -8.29 -9.91 -4.86
N TYR A 169 -9.50 -9.45 -4.57
CA TYR A 169 -10.52 -9.18 -5.59
C TYR A 169 -10.13 -8.05 -6.55
N HIS A 170 -9.41 -7.05 -6.05
CA HIS A 170 -8.93 -5.93 -6.87
C HIS A 170 -7.89 -6.41 -7.89
N VAL A 171 -6.94 -7.24 -7.47
CA VAL A 171 -5.92 -7.80 -8.37
C VAL A 171 -6.54 -8.77 -9.38
N GLN A 172 -7.47 -9.64 -8.94
CA GLN A 172 -8.19 -10.55 -9.82
C GLN A 172 -8.98 -9.80 -10.90
N ALA A 173 -9.73 -8.76 -10.51
CA ALA A 173 -10.48 -7.94 -11.46
C ALA A 173 -9.59 -7.21 -12.48
N LEU A 174 -8.32 -6.93 -12.14
CA LEU A 174 -7.36 -6.35 -13.08
C LEU A 174 -6.78 -7.42 -14.02
N GLU A 175 -6.44 -8.60 -13.50
CA GLU A 175 -5.97 -9.73 -14.30
C GLU A 175 -7.00 -10.15 -15.36
N GLU A 176 -8.27 -10.24 -14.99
CA GLU A 176 -9.37 -10.56 -15.92
C GLU A 176 -9.52 -9.51 -17.04
N LYS A 177 -9.23 -8.23 -16.75
CA LYS A 177 -9.39 -7.12 -17.69
C LYS A 177 -8.17 -6.91 -18.58
N LEU A 178 -7.00 -7.41 -18.20
CA LEU A 178 -5.72 -7.06 -18.83
C LEU A 178 -4.99 -8.32 -19.29
N PRO A 179 -5.08 -8.67 -20.59
CA PRO A 179 -4.37 -9.82 -21.15
C PRO A 179 -2.84 -9.76 -21.01
N THR A 180 -2.29 -8.56 -20.77
CA THR A 180 -0.86 -8.33 -20.57
C THR A 180 -0.44 -8.50 -19.10
N MET A 181 -1.37 -8.76 -18.19
CA MET A 181 -1.12 -8.97 -16.77
C MET A 181 -1.11 -10.46 -16.43
N GLN A 182 -0.09 -10.88 -15.69
CA GLN A 182 0.01 -12.22 -15.12
C GLN A 182 0.14 -12.08 -13.60
N VAL A 183 -0.57 -12.92 -12.85
CA VAL A 183 -0.48 -12.95 -11.39
C VAL A 183 0.15 -14.26 -10.92
N THR A 184 1.03 -14.17 -9.92
CA THR A 184 1.57 -15.33 -9.21
C THR A 184 1.47 -15.11 -7.71
N LEU A 185 0.81 -16.04 -7.03
CA LEU A 185 0.39 -15.90 -5.63
C LEU A 185 1.08 -16.98 -4.82
N PHE A 186 1.84 -16.54 -3.82
CA PHE A 186 2.49 -17.43 -2.87
C PHE A 186 1.72 -17.45 -1.55
N THR A 187 1.43 -18.64 -1.04
CA THR A 187 0.83 -18.81 0.29
C THR A 187 1.73 -19.69 1.15
N SER A 188 2.18 -19.16 2.29
CA SER A 188 3.10 -19.90 3.17
C SER A 188 2.41 -21.05 3.91
N THR A 189 1.20 -20.81 4.40
CA THR A 189 0.36 -21.75 5.16
C THR A 189 -1.06 -21.74 4.57
N PRO A 190 -1.27 -22.39 3.41
CA PRO A 190 -2.62 -22.57 2.87
C PRO A 190 -3.44 -23.43 3.83
N SER A 191 -4.72 -23.09 3.94
CA SER A 191 -5.73 -23.90 4.64
C SER A 191 -6.22 -25.04 3.74
N ASP A 192 -6.88 -26.04 4.32
CA ASP A 192 -7.45 -27.16 3.56
C ASP A 192 -8.58 -26.72 2.61
N GLN A 193 -9.10 -25.51 2.79
CA GLN A 193 -10.10 -24.90 1.91
C GLN A 193 -9.48 -24.17 0.71
N ASP A 194 -8.18 -23.89 0.74
CA ASP A 194 -7.51 -23.15 -0.33
C ASP A 194 -7.24 -24.04 -1.54
N GLN A 195 -7.69 -23.59 -2.72
CA GLN A 195 -7.52 -24.34 -3.96
C GLN A 195 -6.27 -23.88 -4.73
N PRO A 196 -5.32 -24.79 -5.06
CA PRO A 196 -4.22 -24.48 -5.97
C PRO A 196 -4.73 -24.00 -7.35
N GLY A 197 -4.10 -22.97 -7.91
CA GLY A 197 -4.49 -22.34 -9.17
C GLY A 197 -5.62 -21.31 -9.06
N VAL A 198 -6.32 -21.26 -7.92
CA VAL A 198 -7.40 -20.29 -7.66
C VAL A 198 -7.02 -19.37 -6.49
N ASP A 199 -6.76 -19.96 -5.32
CA ASP A 199 -6.41 -19.23 -4.11
C ASP A 199 -4.90 -19.04 -3.98
N TYR A 200 -4.08 -19.85 -4.62
CA TYR A 200 -2.63 -19.65 -4.68
C TYR A 200 -2.00 -20.43 -5.83
N HIS A 201 -0.85 -19.96 -6.31
CA HIS A 201 -0.09 -20.59 -7.40
C HIS A 201 1.08 -21.42 -6.89
N ARG A 202 1.66 -21.02 -5.74
CA ARG A 202 2.84 -21.63 -5.14
C ARG A 202 2.70 -21.66 -3.62
N ARG A 203 3.07 -22.78 -3.00
CA ARG A 203 3.17 -22.90 -1.54
C ARG A 203 4.56 -22.45 -1.09
N GLY A 204 4.63 -21.71 0.02
CA GLY A 204 5.88 -21.28 0.63
C GLY A 204 6.11 -19.77 0.59
N ARG A 205 7.34 -19.37 0.91
CA ARG A 205 7.80 -17.98 0.77
C ARG A 205 8.28 -17.80 -0.67
N GLY A 206 8.16 -16.58 -1.22
CA GLY A 206 8.20 -16.29 -2.66
C GLY A 206 9.49 -16.60 -3.42
N ASP A 207 9.95 -17.85 -3.43
CA ASP A 207 11.04 -18.34 -4.27
C ASP A 207 10.50 -18.69 -5.65
N LEU A 208 11.03 -17.99 -6.65
CA LEU A 208 10.82 -18.29 -8.07
C LEU A 208 12.02 -19.16 -8.47
N GLN A 209 11.90 -20.47 -8.31
CA GLN A 209 12.80 -21.43 -8.95
C GLN A 209 12.29 -21.77 -10.35
#